data_AF-A0A081RFB1-F1
#
_entry.id   AF-A0A081RFB1-F1
#
_cell.length_a   1.000
_cell.length_b   1.000
_cell.length_c   1.000
_cell.angle_alpha   90.00
_cell.angle_beta   90.00
_cell.angle_gamma   90.00
#
_symmetry.space_group_name_H-M   'P 1'
#
loop_
_entity.id
_entity.type
_entity.pdbx_description
1 polymer ?
#
loop_
_entity_poly.entity_id
_entity_poly.type
_entity_poly.pdbx_seq_one_letter_code
_entity_poly.pdbx_strand_id
1 'polypeptide(L)'
;MPKLYVIDVPEFSGLVCYARSQEGVSVSDCRKGYITISSELDLLLDRRACGFKPAVWYTCLSGGIEGRIAEYGRDTLRIENDEVG
;
A
#
# COMPACT_ATOMS: atom_id res chain seq x y z
N MET A 1 -0.94 0.36 13.85
CA MET A 1 -1.22 1.11 12.61
C MET A 1 -0.34 0.55 11.47
N PRO A 2 -0.86 -0.28 10.56
CA PRO A 2 -0.07 -0.82 9.44
C PRO A 2 0.42 0.29 8.51
N LYS A 3 1.62 0.10 7.94
CA LYS A 3 2.23 1.01 6.96
C LYS A 3 2.77 0.25 5.75
N LEU A 4 2.63 0.85 4.58
CA LEU A 4 3.23 0.43 3.33
C LEU A 4 4.17 1.53 2.83
N TYR A 5 5.41 1.18 2.53
CA TYR A 5 6.41 2.06 1.95
C TYR A 5 6.45 1.82 0.45
N VAL A 6 6.17 2.87 -0.31
CA VAL A 6 6.09 2.84 -1.78
C VAL A 6 7.21 3.67 -2.36
N ILE A 7 7.95 3.14 -3.32
CA ILE A 7 8.97 3.90 -4.05
C ILE A 7 8.26 4.96 -4.91
N ASP A 8 8.73 6.21 -4.88
CA ASP A 8 8.18 7.31 -5.67
C ASP A 8 8.59 7.23 -7.14
N VAL A 9 7.94 6.32 -7.87
CA VAL A 9 8.12 6.13 -9.32
C VAL A 9 6.77 6.11 -10.03
N PRO A 10 6.72 6.51 -11.33
CA PRO A 10 5.47 6.58 -12.09
C PRO A 10 4.66 5.28 -12.10
N GLU A 11 5.34 4.13 -12.08
CA GLU A 11 4.74 2.80 -12.06
C GLU A 11 3.84 2.57 -10.85
N PHE A 12 4.13 3.22 -9.72
CA PHE A 12 3.36 3.09 -8.49
C PHE A 12 2.40 4.27 -8.22
N SER A 13 2.33 5.25 -9.11
CA SER A 13 1.44 6.42 -8.97
C SER A 13 -0.03 6.03 -8.80
N GLY A 14 -0.49 4.98 -9.50
CA GLY A 14 -1.86 4.48 -9.38
C GLY A 14 -2.22 3.99 -7.98
N LEU A 15 -1.27 3.37 -7.27
CA LEU A 15 -1.45 2.95 -5.88
C LEU A 15 -1.57 4.15 -4.94
N VAL A 16 -0.70 5.15 -5.10
CA VAL A 16 -0.73 6.37 -4.28
C VAL A 16 -2.02 7.15 -4.50
N CYS A 17 -2.46 7.28 -5.75
CA CYS A 17 -3.71 7.95 -6.10
C CYS A 17 -4.92 7.21 -5.51
N TYR A 18 -4.96 5.89 -5.66
CA TYR A 18 -6.02 5.06 -5.07
C TYR A 18 -6.06 5.19 -3.54
N ALA A 19 -4.92 5.04 -2.87
CA ALA A 19 -4.84 5.17 -1.41
C ALA A 19 -5.33 6.53 -0.90
N ARG A 20 -5.00 7.63 -1.60
CA ARG A 20 -5.49 8.99 -1.27
C ARG A 20 -7.01 9.14 -1.42
N SER A 21 -7.66 8.29 -2.22
CA SER A 21 -9.12 8.31 -2.40
C SER A 21 -9.87 7.52 -1.33
N GLN A 22 -9.18 6.73 -0.51
CA GLN A 22 -9.79 5.91 0.52
C GLN A 22 -9.97 6.68 1.82
N GLU A 23 -11.15 6.59 2.41
CA GLU A 23 -11.43 7.15 3.73
C GLU A 23 -10.64 6.38 4.81
N GLY A 24 -10.08 7.11 5.79
CA GLY A 24 -9.28 6.52 6.86
C GLY A 24 -7.84 6.15 6.47
N VAL A 25 -7.45 6.35 5.21
CA VAL A 25 -6.07 6.13 4.74
C VAL A 25 -5.31 7.46 4.69
N SER A 26 -4.13 7.48 5.29
CA SER A 26 -3.19 8.59 5.25
C SER A 26 -2.05 8.30 4.29
N VAL A 27 -1.71 9.28 3.45
CA VAL A 27 -0.61 9.17 2.48
C VAL A 27 0.33 10.37 2.68
N SER A 28 1.61 10.09 2.95
CA SER A 28 2.60 11.13 3.18
C SER A 28 3.02 11.83 1.87
N ASP A 29 3.69 12.98 2.00
CA ASP A 29 4.56 13.48 0.94
C ASP A 29 5.74 12.53 0.70
N CYS A 30 6.33 12.59 -0.49
CA CYS A 30 7.55 11.85 -0.81
C CYS A 30 8.71 12.35 0.06
N ARG A 31 9.39 11.43 0.75
CA ARG A 31 10.58 11.69 1.56
C ARG A 31 11.63 10.64 1.25
N LYS A 32 12.83 11.09 0.84
CA LYS A 32 13.96 10.22 0.48
C LYS A 32 13.61 9.14 -0.57
N GLY A 33 12.71 9.47 -1.50
CA GLY A 33 12.26 8.55 -2.56
C GLY A 33 11.18 7.56 -2.16
N TYR A 34 10.59 7.71 -0.95
CA TYR A 34 9.51 6.88 -0.48
C TYR A 34 8.28 7.71 -0.11
N ILE A 35 7.11 7.15 -0.42
CA ILE A 35 5.79 7.60 0.03
C ILE A 35 5.27 6.56 1.02
N THR A 36 4.80 7.00 2.18
CA THR A 36 4.22 6.12 3.18
C THR A 36 2.70 6.17 3.10
N ILE A 37 2.08 5.00 3.00
CA ILE A 37 0.64 4.80 3.08
C ILE A 37 0.34 4.10 4.42
N SER A 38 -0.57 4.64 5.23
CA SER A 38 -0.92 4.09 6.54
C SER A 38 -2.41 4.19 6.82
N SER A 39 -2.93 3.31 7.68
CA SER A 39 -4.34 3.32 8.13
C SER A 39 -4.39 3.01 9.62
N GLU A 40 -5.33 3.61 10.34
CA GLU A 40 -5.62 3.28 11.75
C GLU A 40 -6.16 1.84 11.88
N LEU A 41 -6.84 1.37 10.84
CA LEU A 41 -7.34 0.00 10.70
C LEU A 41 -6.45 -0.77 9.71
N ASP A 42 -6.98 -1.85 9.13
CA ASP A 42 -6.28 -2.59 8.08
C ASP A 42 -6.13 -1.74 6.81
N LEU A 43 -5.01 -1.93 6.11
CA LEU A 43 -4.83 -1.42 4.75
C LEU A 43 -5.41 -2.44 3.77
N LEU A 44 -6.40 -2.02 3.00
CA LEU A 44 -7.03 -2.81 1.94
C LEU A 44 -6.79 -2.16 0.59
N LEU A 45 -6.02 -2.84 -0.26
CA LEU A 45 -5.63 -2.35 -1.57
C LEU A 45 -6.17 -3.29 -2.66
N ASP A 46 -6.69 -2.70 -3.74
CA ASP A 46 -7.19 -3.42 -4.91
C ASP A 46 -6.34 -3.10 -6.15
N ARG A 47 -5.83 -4.16 -6.80
CA ARG A 47 -4.97 -4.07 -7.97
C ARG A 47 -5.62 -3.34 -9.13
N ARG A 48 -6.90 -3.59 -9.39
CA ARG A 48 -7.63 -3.08 -10.55
C ARG A 48 -7.95 -1.61 -10.36
N ALA A 49 -8.32 -1.21 -9.15
CA ALA A 49 -8.53 0.18 -8.76
C ALA A 49 -7.23 1.00 -8.84
N CYS A 50 -6.07 0.38 -8.56
CA CYS A 50 -4.77 0.98 -8.80
C CYS A 50 -4.37 1.03 -10.29
N GLY A 51 -5.13 0.39 -11.20
CA GLY A 51 -4.78 0.29 -12.62
C GLY A 51 -3.58 -0.60 -12.91
N PHE A 52 -3.17 -1.46 -11.97
CA PHE A 52 -1.92 -2.22 -12.08
C PHE A 52 -2.06 -3.46 -12.95
N LYS A 53 -1.05 -3.68 -13.79
CA LYS A 53 -0.79 -4.99 -14.42
C LYS A 53 -0.29 -5.98 -13.35
N PRO A 54 -0.49 -7.30 -13.53
CA PRO A 54 -0.01 -8.30 -12.58
C PRO A 54 1.48 -8.17 -12.22
N ALA A 55 2.34 -7.84 -13.19
CA ALA A 55 3.78 -7.68 -12.94
C ALA A 55 4.11 -6.52 -11.98
N VAL A 56 3.37 -5.42 -12.06
CA VAL A 56 3.54 -4.25 -11.16
C VAL A 56 2.92 -4.53 -9.79
N TRP A 57 1.79 -5.24 -9.78
CA TRP A 57 1.12 -5.63 -8.55
C TRP A 57 2.03 -6.45 -7.65
N TYR A 58 2.64 -7.51 -8.17
CA TYR A 58 3.45 -8.39 -7.34
C TYR A 58 4.75 -7.74 -6.81
N THR A 59 5.13 -6.55 -7.30
CA THR A 59 6.29 -5.79 -6.85
C THR A 59 5.95 -4.57 -6.00
N CYS A 60 4.66 -4.33 -5.69
CA CYS A 60 4.22 -3.12 -4.99
C CYS A 60 4.68 -3.05 -3.51
N LEU A 61 5.16 -4.15 -2.94
CA LEU A 61 5.71 -4.23 -1.58
C LEU A 61 7.23 -3.97 -1.52
N SER A 62 7.85 -3.57 -2.63
CA SER A 62 9.32 -3.42 -2.74
C SER A 62 9.94 -2.37 -1.82
N GLY A 63 9.17 -1.39 -1.34
CA GLY A 63 9.67 -0.41 -0.37
C GLY A 63 9.60 -0.87 1.09
N GLY A 64 8.96 -2.01 1.37
CA GLY A 64 8.79 -2.58 2.72
C GLY A 64 7.43 -2.28 3.35
N ILE A 65 7.16 -2.91 4.50
CA ILE A 65 5.92 -2.75 5.27
C ILE A 65 6.21 -2.71 6.78
N GLU A 66 5.28 -2.12 7.53
CA GLU A 66 5.08 -2.36 8.97
C GLU A 66 3.69 -2.95 9.17
N GLY A 67 3.58 -4.03 9.93
CA GLY A 67 2.35 -4.81 10.07
C GLY A 67 2.49 -6.22 9.51
N ARG A 68 1.37 -6.93 9.39
CA ARG A 68 1.31 -8.31 8.91
C ARG A 68 0.51 -8.40 7.62
N ILE A 69 1.07 -9.05 6.61
CA ILE A 69 0.31 -9.40 5.41
C ILE A 69 -0.68 -10.52 5.77
N ALA A 70 -1.96 -10.19 5.79
CA ALA A 70 -3.03 -11.16 6.00
C ALA A 70 -3.51 -11.77 4.69
N GLU A 71 -3.48 -11.00 3.61
CA GLU A 71 -3.79 -11.46 2.26
C GLU A 71 -2.90 -10.77 1.24
N TYR A 72 -2.34 -11.53 0.30
CA TYR A 72 -1.71 -10.97 -0.89
C TYR A 72 -2.00 -11.87 -2.09
N GLY A 73 -3.15 -11.60 -2.71
CA GLY A 73 -3.69 -12.39 -3.81
C GLY A 73 -3.44 -11.75 -5.17
N ARG A 74 -4.24 -12.19 -6.15
CA ARG A 74 -4.21 -11.68 -7.52
C ARG A 74 -4.72 -10.25 -7.65
N ASP A 75 -5.73 -9.90 -6.86
CA ASP A 75 -6.42 -8.62 -6.96
C ASP A 75 -6.40 -7.83 -5.64
N THR A 76 -6.19 -8.50 -4.50
CA THR A 76 -6.34 -7.89 -3.17
C THR A 76 -5.06 -8.02 -2.35
N LEU A 77 -4.72 -6.96 -1.61
CA LEU A 77 -3.69 -6.94 -0.58
C LEU A 77 -4.30 -6.39 0.70
N ARG A 78 -4.14 -7.14 1.79
CA ARG A 78 -4.56 -6.77 3.14
C ARG A 78 -3.36 -6.79 4.08
N ILE A 79 -3.05 -5.63 4.67
CA ILE A 79 -2.03 -5.50 5.71
C ILE A 79 -2.75 -5.15 7.00
N GLU A 80 -2.67 -6.04 7.97
CA GLU A 80 -3.24 -5.87 9.31
C GLU A 80 -2.19 -5.28 10.24
N ASN A 81 -2.67 -4.70 11.33
CA ASN A 81 -1.80 -4.23 12.40
C ASN A 81 -1.09 -5.42 13.06
N ASP A 82 0.24 -5.37 13.17
CA ASP A 82 1.00 -6.34 13.96
C ASP A 82 1.05 -5.83 15.41
N GLU A 83 -0.11 -5.76 16.05
CA GLU A 83 -0.20 -5.61 17.50
C GLU A 83 -0.26 -7.01 18.10
N VAL A 84 0.92 -7.59 18.28
CA VAL A 84 1.11 -8.59 19.34
C VAL A 84 0.84 -7.85 20.65
N GLY A 85 -0.18 -8.30 21.38
CA GLY A 85 -0.68 -7.68 22.60
C GLY A 85 0.29 -7.64 23.78
#